data_AF-A0A940L1A6-F1
#
_entry.id   AF-A0A940L1A6-F1
#
_cell.length_a   1.000
_cell.length_b   1.000
_cell.length_c   1.000
_cell.angle_alpha   90.00
_cell.angle_beta   90.00
_cell.angle_gamma   90.00
#
_symmetry.space_group_name_H-M   'P 1'
#
loop_
_entity.id
_entity.type
_entity.pdbx_description
1 polymer ?
#
loop_
_entity_poly.entity_id
_entity_poly.type
_entity_poly.pdbx_seq_one_letter_code
_entity_poly.pdbx_strand_id
1 'polypeptide(L)'
;MKKWIASLAILFMSELAAAAWGAIAYDTTTGAWGLSWGWYNQQQAESTAISYCGQPNCRVYITGQNTYLSLATSNYDKSWAGFGRATVKYESMYWSMYYCNQGYYSCTLKASFPTNQ
;
A
#
# COMPACT_ATOMS: atom_id res chain seq x y z
N MET A 1 -58.57 6.10 17.87
CA MET A 1 -57.33 5.43 17.42
C MET A 1 -56.87 6.05 16.10
N LYS A 2 -55.83 6.88 16.11
CA LYS A 2 -55.30 7.54 14.91
C LYS A 2 -53.81 7.22 14.85
N LYS A 3 -53.42 6.30 13.95
CA LYS A 3 -52.02 5.88 13.78
C LYS A 3 -51.30 6.93 12.96
N TRP A 4 -50.32 7.59 13.55
CA TRP A 4 -49.40 8.49 12.84
C TRP A 4 -48.23 7.64 12.34
N ILE A 5 -48.09 7.52 11.01
CA ILE A 5 -46.93 6.89 10.39
C ILE A 5 -45.88 8.00 10.27
N ALA A 6 -44.87 7.97 11.14
CA ALA A 6 -43.68 8.79 10.98
C ALA A 6 -42.88 8.24 9.79
N SER A 7 -42.86 8.95 8.68
CA SER A 7 -41.99 8.64 7.54
C SER A 7 -40.53 8.87 7.94
N LEU A 8 -39.80 7.80 8.22
CA LEU A 8 -38.34 7.83 8.28
C LEU A 8 -37.80 8.03 6.85
N ALA A 9 -37.33 9.23 6.54
CA ALA A 9 -36.47 9.44 5.39
C ALA A 9 -35.07 8.90 5.75
N ILE A 10 -34.73 7.73 5.21
CA ILE A 10 -33.38 7.18 5.31
C ILE A 10 -32.50 7.97 4.34
N LEU A 11 -31.69 8.90 4.86
CA LEU A 11 -30.62 9.53 4.09
C LEU A 11 -29.50 8.50 3.92
N PHE A 12 -29.41 7.89 2.73
CA PHE A 12 -28.21 7.17 2.31
C PHE A 12 -27.10 8.20 2.06
N MET A 13 -26.33 8.52 3.10
CA MET A 13 -25.04 9.18 2.94
C MET A 13 -24.11 8.19 2.24
N SER A 14 -23.97 8.31 0.91
CA SER A 14 -22.88 7.63 0.22
C SER A 14 -21.58 8.22 0.73
N GLU A 15 -20.88 7.46 1.57
CA GLU A 15 -19.54 7.75 2.03
C GLU A 15 -18.63 7.71 0.80
N LEU A 16 -18.35 8.88 0.21
CA LEU A 16 -17.22 9.01 -0.69
C LEU A 16 -16.01 8.71 0.16
N ALA A 17 -15.54 7.46 0.14
CA ALA A 17 -14.25 7.11 0.71
C ALA A 17 -13.24 8.09 0.12
N ALA A 18 -12.74 8.99 0.96
CA ALA A 18 -11.80 10.01 0.54
C ALA A 18 -10.61 9.30 -0.10
N ALA A 19 -10.17 9.81 -1.26
CA ALA A 19 -9.13 9.14 -2.00
C ALA A 19 -7.85 9.05 -1.16
N ALA A 20 -7.43 7.82 -0.86
CA ALA A 20 -6.41 7.57 0.14
C ALA A 20 -5.12 7.07 -0.51
N TRP A 21 -4.02 7.72 -0.14
CA TRP A 21 -2.68 7.45 -0.62
C TRP A 21 -1.93 6.53 0.33
N GLY A 22 -1.08 5.70 -0.25
CA GLY A 22 -0.05 4.97 0.47
C GLY A 22 1.22 4.83 -0.36
N ALA A 23 2.31 4.49 0.30
CA ALA A 23 3.62 4.35 -0.33
C ALA A 23 4.43 3.23 0.32
N ILE A 24 5.43 2.72 -0.41
CA ILE A 24 6.47 1.84 0.11
C ILE A 24 7.83 2.47 -0.17
N ALA A 25 8.63 2.59 0.88
CA ALA A 25 10.03 2.97 0.80
C ALA A 25 10.93 1.76 1.09
N TYR A 26 12.09 1.73 0.45
CA TYR A 26 13.06 0.64 0.54
C TYR A 26 14.49 1.20 0.52
N ASP A 27 15.40 0.54 1.22
CA ASP A 27 16.84 0.79 1.16
C ASP A 27 17.53 -0.47 0.60
N THR A 28 18.11 -0.34 -0.60
CA THR A 28 18.80 -1.44 -1.29
C THR A 28 20.15 -1.80 -0.67
N THR A 29 20.70 -0.98 0.23
CA THR A 29 21.95 -1.31 0.93
C THR A 29 21.68 -2.23 2.12
N THR A 30 20.63 -1.93 2.89
CA THR A 30 20.36 -2.60 4.17
C THR A 30 19.21 -3.61 4.10
N GLY A 31 18.33 -3.47 3.12
CA GLY A 31 17.04 -4.17 3.04
C GLY A 31 15.98 -3.62 3.97
N ALA A 32 16.23 -2.47 4.62
CA ALA A 32 15.22 -1.79 5.40
C ALA A 32 14.08 -1.31 4.51
N TRP A 33 12.88 -1.28 5.06
CA TRP A 33 11.69 -0.89 4.33
C TRP A 33 10.68 -0.23 5.25
N GLY A 34 9.86 0.64 4.68
CA GLY A 34 8.79 1.34 5.38
C GLY A 34 7.57 1.47 4.48
N LEU A 35 6.41 1.65 5.10
CA LEU A 35 5.15 1.80 4.37
C LEU A 35 4.25 2.84 5.03
N SER A 36 3.25 3.28 4.29
CA SER A 36 2.23 4.21 4.75
C SER A 36 0.94 3.99 3.97
N TRP A 37 -0.21 4.35 4.55
CA TRP A 37 -1.53 4.23 3.94
C TRP A 37 -2.50 5.23 4.60
N GLY A 38 -3.67 5.45 4.00
CA GLY A 38 -4.72 6.30 4.58
C GLY A 38 -4.45 7.80 4.49
N TRP A 39 -3.46 8.26 3.74
CA TRP A 39 -3.10 9.68 3.68
C TRP A 39 -3.93 10.42 2.63
N TYR A 40 -4.31 11.66 2.92
CA TYR A 40 -5.08 12.49 1.99
C TYR A 40 -4.28 12.90 0.74
N ASN A 41 -2.95 12.99 0.84
CA ASN A 41 -2.09 13.35 -0.28
C ASN A 41 -0.86 12.45 -0.39
N GLN A 42 -0.30 12.44 -1.60
CA GLN A 42 0.87 11.64 -1.97
C GLN A 42 2.10 11.97 -1.13
N GLN A 43 2.41 13.25 -0.92
CA GLN A 43 3.62 13.68 -0.23
C GLN A 43 3.67 13.20 1.23
N GLN A 44 2.53 13.23 1.92
CA GLN A 44 2.41 12.70 3.28
C GLN A 44 2.61 11.19 3.31
N ALA A 45 2.05 10.46 2.36
CA ALA A 45 2.29 9.01 2.24
C ALA A 45 3.78 8.72 2.04
N GLU A 46 4.42 9.39 1.09
CA GLU A 46 5.83 9.20 0.74
C GLU A 46 6.77 9.53 1.90
N SER A 47 6.63 10.71 2.51
CA SER A 47 7.45 11.14 3.65
C SER A 47 7.27 10.22 4.86
N THR A 48 6.04 9.77 5.13
CA THR A 48 5.76 8.80 6.20
C THR A 48 6.44 7.46 5.92
N ALA A 49 6.34 6.92 4.69
CA ALA A 49 6.98 5.66 4.34
C ALA A 49 8.52 5.74 4.47
N ILE A 50 9.15 6.85 4.07
CA ILE A 50 10.58 7.10 4.28
C ILE A 50 10.91 7.15 5.77
N SER A 51 10.12 7.88 6.57
CA SER A 51 10.31 7.98 8.01
C SER A 51 10.21 6.63 8.71
N TYR A 52 9.27 5.77 8.31
CA TYR A 52 9.14 4.41 8.84
C TYR A 52 10.29 3.50 8.41
N CYS A 53 10.83 3.70 7.21
CA CYS A 53 11.97 2.92 6.71
C CYS A 53 13.25 3.21 7.53
N GLY A 54 13.45 4.47 7.95
CA GLY A 54 14.38 4.82 9.02
C GLY A 54 15.88 4.70 8.69
N GLN A 55 16.24 4.47 7.43
CA GLN A 55 17.64 4.45 6.97
C GLN A 55 17.96 5.65 6.06
N PRO A 56 19.23 6.12 6.04
CA PRO A 56 19.64 7.26 5.22
C PRO A 56 19.38 7.10 3.72
N ASN A 57 19.43 5.86 3.22
CA ASN A 57 19.27 5.54 1.80
C ASN A 57 17.85 5.10 1.42
N CYS A 58 16.89 5.20 2.35
CA CYS A 58 15.50 4.87 2.06
C CYS A 58 14.94 5.78 0.95
N ARG A 59 14.41 5.15 -0.10
CA ARG A 59 13.74 5.83 -1.22
C ARG A 59 12.35 5.28 -1.41
N VAL A 60 11.43 6.10 -1.88
CA VAL A 60 10.11 5.64 -2.31
C VAL A 60 10.26 4.87 -3.62
N TYR A 61 9.78 3.64 -3.65
CA TYR A 61 9.78 2.79 -4.85
C TYR A 61 8.41 2.69 -5.50
N ILE A 62 7.35 2.73 -4.68
CA ILE A 62 6.00 2.69 -5.22
C ILE A 62 5.05 3.52 -4.36
N THR A 63 4.10 4.14 -5.03
CA THR A 63 3.04 4.96 -4.43
C THR A 63 1.76 4.75 -5.20
N GLY A 64 0.64 4.83 -4.52
CA GLY A 64 -0.66 4.57 -5.10
C GLY A 64 -1.78 5.22 -4.32
N GLN A 65 -2.90 5.43 -5.00
CA GLN A 65 -4.13 5.99 -4.46
C GLN A 65 -5.26 4.99 -4.72
N ASN A 66 -6.08 4.70 -3.71
CA ASN A 66 -7.24 3.79 -3.82
C ASN A 66 -6.93 2.42 -4.48
N THR A 67 -5.77 1.88 -4.13
CA THR A 67 -5.19 0.64 -4.67
C THR A 67 -4.59 -0.19 -3.54
N TYR A 68 -4.20 -1.43 -3.83
CA TYR A 68 -3.26 -2.19 -3.02
C TYR A 68 -1.83 -1.91 -3.44
N LEU A 69 -0.92 -1.94 -2.45
CA LEU A 69 0.52 -1.96 -2.64
C LEU A 69 1.11 -3.21 -1.99
N SER A 70 2.19 -3.74 -2.54
CA SER A 70 2.91 -4.87 -1.97
C SER A 70 4.40 -4.83 -2.25
N LEU A 71 5.14 -5.52 -1.38
CA LEU A 71 6.59 -5.65 -1.41
C LEU A 71 6.96 -7.13 -1.27
N ALA A 72 7.81 -7.61 -2.17
CA ALA A 72 8.53 -8.86 -2.02
C ALA A 72 10.04 -8.58 -2.07
N THR A 73 10.83 -9.29 -1.27
CA THR A 73 12.28 -9.13 -1.22
C THR A 73 12.97 -10.45 -1.49
N SER A 74 14.17 -10.42 -2.06
CA SER A 74 15.02 -11.61 -2.16
C SER A 74 15.46 -12.08 -0.77
N ASN A 75 15.54 -13.40 -0.59
CA ASN A 75 16.03 -14.04 0.63
C ASN A 75 17.57 -14.07 0.71
N TYR A 76 18.26 -13.80 -0.41
CA TYR A 76 19.71 -13.84 -0.50
C TYR A 76 20.32 -12.44 -0.57
N ASP A 77 19.71 -11.57 -1.39
CA ASP A 77 20.23 -10.25 -1.68
C ASP A 77 19.23 -9.18 -1.28
N LYS A 78 19.56 -8.45 -0.21
CA LYS A 78 18.75 -7.36 0.31
C LYS A 78 18.71 -6.16 -0.63
N SER A 79 19.54 -6.11 -1.67
CA SER A 79 19.47 -5.07 -2.69
C SER A 79 18.35 -5.28 -3.71
N TRP A 80 17.73 -6.47 -3.72
CA TRP A 80 16.70 -6.81 -4.70
C TRP A 80 15.31 -6.94 -4.07
N ALA A 81 14.36 -6.22 -4.66
CA ALA A 81 12.96 -6.24 -4.27
C ALA A 81 12.05 -6.07 -5.48
N GLY A 82 10.84 -6.62 -5.39
CA GLY A 82 9.75 -6.42 -6.34
C GLY A 82 8.58 -5.73 -5.67
N PHE A 83 7.96 -4.80 -6.39
CA PHE A 83 6.89 -3.94 -5.91
C PHE A 83 5.64 -4.16 -6.75
N GLY A 84 4.50 -4.30 -6.09
CA GLY A 84 3.21 -4.53 -6.74
C GLY A 84 2.25 -3.39 -6.46
N ARG A 85 1.45 -3.03 -7.46
CA ARG A 85 0.30 -2.13 -7.32
C ARG A 85 -0.84 -2.63 -8.18
N ALA A 86 -1.99 -2.86 -7.55
CA ALA A 86 -3.20 -3.25 -8.26
C ALA A 86 -4.44 -2.90 -7.43
N THR A 87 -5.59 -2.75 -8.08
CA THR A 87 -6.88 -2.52 -7.41
C THR A 87 -7.36 -3.74 -6.62
N VAL A 88 -6.76 -4.92 -6.85
CA VAL A 88 -7.05 -6.17 -6.14
C VAL A 88 -5.80 -6.65 -5.41
N LYS A 89 -5.96 -7.08 -4.14
CA LYS A 89 -4.86 -7.56 -3.29
C LYS A 89 -4.00 -8.64 -3.95
N TYR A 90 -4.65 -9.66 -4.52
CA TYR A 90 -3.97 -10.80 -5.13
C TYR A 90 -3.06 -10.39 -6.29
N GLU A 91 -3.54 -9.50 -7.17
CA GLU A 91 -2.75 -9.02 -8.30
C GLU A 91 -1.55 -8.18 -7.84
N SER A 92 -1.72 -7.36 -6.80
CA SER A 92 -0.59 -6.63 -6.21
C SER A 92 0.49 -7.61 -5.75
N MET A 93 0.09 -8.61 -4.95
CA MET A 93 1.00 -9.65 -4.47
C MET A 93 1.71 -10.40 -5.62
N TYR A 94 0.95 -10.78 -6.66
CA TYR A 94 1.48 -11.41 -7.87
C TYR A 94 2.56 -10.54 -8.51
N TRP A 95 2.29 -9.25 -8.75
CA TRP A 95 3.28 -8.36 -9.39
C TRP A 95 4.53 -8.16 -8.54
N SER A 96 4.40 -7.99 -7.22
CA SER A 96 5.59 -7.89 -6.35
C SER A 96 6.47 -9.14 -6.43
N MET A 97 5.86 -10.33 -6.41
CA MET A 97 6.60 -11.59 -6.53
C MET A 97 7.17 -11.79 -7.93
N TYR A 98 6.40 -11.48 -8.98
CA TYR A 98 6.83 -11.58 -10.37
C TYR A 98 8.09 -10.73 -10.62
N TYR A 99 8.06 -9.44 -10.29
CA TYR A 99 9.20 -8.55 -10.50
C TYR A 99 10.41 -8.93 -9.64
N CYS A 100 10.18 -9.38 -8.40
CA CYS A 100 11.27 -9.87 -7.57
C CYS A 100 11.91 -11.12 -8.21
N ASN A 101 11.09 -12.06 -8.69
CA ASN A 101 11.55 -13.33 -9.25
C ASN A 101 12.28 -13.21 -10.59
N GLN A 102 12.17 -12.06 -11.29
CA GLN A 102 12.97 -11.80 -12.50
C GLN A 102 14.47 -11.64 -12.21
N GLY A 103 14.84 -11.23 -10.99
CA GLY A 103 16.24 -11.11 -10.57
C GLY A 103 16.75 -12.31 -9.79
N TYR A 104 15.91 -12.93 -8.95
CA TYR A 104 16.29 -14.05 -8.09
C TYR A 104 15.12 -15.02 -7.86
N TYR A 105 15.35 -16.33 -7.87
CA TYR A 105 14.27 -17.32 -7.70
C TYR A 105 13.75 -17.51 -6.26
N SER A 106 14.34 -16.86 -5.25
CA SER A 106 13.92 -17.00 -3.85
C SER A 106 13.48 -15.66 -3.26
N CYS A 107 12.32 -15.19 -3.70
CA CYS A 107 11.67 -14.03 -3.12
C CYS A 107 10.62 -14.42 -2.08
N THR A 108 10.33 -13.50 -1.16
CA THR A 108 9.27 -13.66 -0.15
C THR A 108 8.51 -12.36 0.01
N LEU A 109 7.19 -12.46 0.07
CA LEU A 109 6.31 -11.33 0.30
C LEU A 109 6.53 -10.79 1.72
N LYS A 110 6.85 -9.51 1.84
CA LYS A 110 7.04 -8.81 3.12
C LYS A 110 5.81 -8.00 3.53
N ALA A 111 5.12 -7.39 2.56
CA ALA A 111 3.95 -6.58 2.83
C ALA A 111 2.93 -6.63 1.69
N SER A 112 1.65 -6.51 2.05
CA SER A 112 0.56 -6.21 1.13
C SER A 112 -0.57 -5.53 1.90
N PHE A 113 -0.97 -4.34 1.46
CA PHE A 113 -1.95 -3.50 2.16
C PHE A 113 -2.78 -2.65 1.19
N PRO A 114 -4.06 -2.36 1.51
CA PRO A 114 -4.83 -1.35 0.80
C PRO A 114 -4.38 0.05 1.21
N THR A 115 -4.47 1.00 0.28
CA THR A 115 -4.16 2.42 0.54
C THR A 115 -5.34 3.17 1.14
N ASN A 116 -6.57 2.71 0.89
CA ASN A 116 -7.81 3.12 1.52
C ASN A 116 -8.22 2.12 2.61
N GLN A 117 -8.39 2.60 3.84
CA GLN A 117 -9.02 1.84 4.92
C GLN A 117 -10.32 2.51 5.34
#